data_AF-A0A674MQE0-F1
#
_entry.id   AF-A0A674MQE0-F1
#
_cell.length_a   1.000
_cell.length_b   1.000
_cell.length_c   1.000
_cell.angle_alpha   90.00
_cell.angle_beta   90.00
_cell.angle_gamma   90.00
#
_symmetry.space_group_name_H-M   'P 1'
#
loop_
_entity.id
_entity.type
_entity.pdbx_description
1 polymer ?
#
loop_
_entity_poly.entity_id
_entity_poly.type
_entity_poly.pdbx_seq_one_letter_code
_entity_poly.pdbx_strand_id
1 'polypeptide(L)'
;MASAANANMNAVRETMDVLLEISRLLNTGLDMESLSICVRLCEQGINPEALSAVIKELRKASESLKVHQPPWTHENTLWGIYVLAKRHQQICF
;
A
#
# COMPACT_ATOMS: atom_id res chain seq x y z
N MET A 1 -6.19 -4.79 -39.42
CA MET A 1 -6.61 -5.14 -38.04
C MET A 1 -5.78 -4.48 -36.93
N ALA A 2 -4.55 -3.99 -37.18
CA ALA A 2 -3.73 -3.33 -36.14
C ALA A 2 -4.30 -2.00 -35.59
N SER A 3 -5.06 -1.24 -36.39
CA SER A 3 -5.60 0.06 -35.98
C SER A 3 -6.66 -0.03 -34.88
N ALA A 4 -7.51 -1.06 -34.88
CA ALA A 4 -8.55 -1.24 -33.86
C ALA A 4 -8.00 -1.60 -32.48
N ALA A 5 -6.95 -2.44 -32.42
CA ALA A 5 -6.28 -2.79 -31.17
C ALA A 5 -5.60 -1.58 -30.52
N ASN A 6 -5.01 -0.70 -31.35
CA ASN A 6 -4.35 0.51 -30.86
C ASN A 6 -5.36 1.54 -30.32
N ALA A 7 -6.52 1.68 -30.97
CA ALA A 7 -7.62 2.51 -30.47
C ALA A 7 -8.16 1.99 -29.13
N ASN A 8 -8.29 0.67 -28.97
CA ASN A 8 -8.75 0.06 -27.72
C ASN A 8 -7.76 0.30 -26.56
N MET A 9 -6.45 0.14 -26.80
CA MET A 9 -5.42 0.43 -25.81
C MET A 9 -5.46 1.89 -25.34
N ASN A 10 -5.68 2.83 -26.27
CA ASN A 10 -5.80 4.24 -25.93
C ASN A 10 -7.05 4.51 -25.08
N ALA A 11 -8.20 3.94 -25.42
CA ALA A 11 -9.43 4.08 -24.66
C ALA A 11 -9.31 3.52 -23.22
N VAL A 12 -8.65 2.36 -23.07
CA VAL A 12 -8.37 1.77 -21.75
C VAL A 12 -7.50 2.70 -20.90
N ARG A 13 -6.46 3.30 -21.51
CA ARG A 13 -5.57 4.23 -20.84
C ARG A 13 -6.29 5.49 -20.39
N GLU A 14 -7.08 6.11 -21.27
CA GLU A 14 -7.89 7.29 -20.95
C GLU A 14 -8.88 6.99 -19.83
N THR A 15 -9.56 5.83 -19.88
CA THR A 15 -10.49 5.41 -18.82
C THR A 15 -9.77 5.26 -17.48
N MET A 16 -8.58 4.67 -17.48
CA MET A 16 -7.78 4.46 -16.28
C MET A 16 -7.28 5.79 -15.69
N ASP A 17 -6.87 6.74 -16.54
CA ASP A 17 -6.44 8.07 -16.12
C ASP A 17 -7.60 8.85 -15.45
N VAL A 18 -8.80 8.79 -16.03
CA VAL A 18 -10.02 9.40 -15.44
C VAL A 18 -10.36 8.75 -14.10
N LEU A 19 -10.30 7.42 -13.99
CA LEU A 19 -10.55 6.72 -12.72
C LEU A 19 -9.52 7.11 -11.64
N LEU A 20 -8.26 7.29 -12.02
CA LEU A 20 -7.22 7.75 -11.10
C LEU A 20 -7.46 9.18 -10.63
N GLU A 21 -7.94 10.06 -11.51
CA GLU A 21 -8.30 11.42 -11.15
C GLU A 21 -9.47 11.46 -10.15
N ILE A 22 -10.52 10.66 -10.38
CA ILE A 22 -11.63 10.49 -9.42
C ILE A 22 -11.11 9.97 -8.08
N SER A 23 -10.24 8.98 -8.09
CA SER A 23 -9.61 8.41 -6.89
C SER A 23 -8.83 9.47 -6.08
N ARG A 24 -8.13 10.38 -6.77
CA ARG A 24 -7.41 11.50 -6.15
C ARG A 24 -8.37 12.54 -5.56
N LEU A 25 -9.44 12.88 -6.27
CA LEU A 25 -10.46 13.81 -5.77
C LEU A 25 -11.14 13.28 -4.50
N LEU A 26 -11.42 11.98 -4.44
CA LEU A 26 -12.00 11.31 -3.27
C LEU A 26 -10.96 10.98 -2.18
N ASN A 27 -9.69 11.32 -2.42
CA ASN A 27 -8.56 11.07 -1.53
C ASN A 27 -8.49 9.62 -1.01
N THR A 28 -8.78 8.64 -1.88
CA THR A 28 -8.75 7.22 -1.49
C THR A 28 -7.33 6.74 -1.21
N GLY A 29 -6.32 7.40 -1.79
CA GLY A 29 -4.91 7.05 -1.66
C GLY A 29 -4.51 5.77 -2.43
N LEU A 30 -5.30 5.36 -3.42
CA LEU A 30 -4.95 4.25 -4.32
C LEU A 30 -4.03 4.74 -5.43
N ASP A 31 -2.91 4.04 -5.61
CA ASP A 31 -1.99 4.18 -6.73
C ASP A 31 -2.54 3.51 -8.01
N MET A 32 -1.91 3.80 -9.15
CA MET A 32 -2.35 3.30 -10.46
C MET A 32 -2.34 1.77 -10.55
N GLU A 33 -1.37 1.09 -9.91
CA GLU A 33 -1.33 -0.37 -9.90
C GLU A 33 -2.46 -0.94 -9.07
N SER A 34 -2.63 -0.45 -7.83
CA SER A 34 -3.71 -0.88 -6.94
C SER A 34 -5.10 -0.65 -7.53
N LEU A 35 -5.31 0.51 -8.18
CA LEU A 35 -6.57 0.82 -8.85
C LEU A 35 -6.84 -0.16 -10.01
N SER A 36 -5.80 -0.52 -10.78
CA SER A 36 -5.96 -1.47 -11.90
C SER A 36 -6.38 -2.85 -11.41
N ILE A 37 -5.84 -3.28 -10.26
CA ILE A 37 -6.19 -4.55 -9.62
C ILE A 37 -7.65 -4.49 -9.16
N CYS A 38 -8.07 -3.38 -8.55
CA CYS A 38 -9.45 -3.21 -8.11
C CYS A 38 -10.44 -3.30 -9.29
N VAL A 39 -10.12 -2.68 -10.43
CA VAL A 39 -10.96 -2.77 -11.64
C VAL A 39 -11.08 -4.21 -12.12
N ARG A 40 -9.97 -4.95 -12.23
CA ARG A 40 -9.97 -6.38 -12.62
C ARG A 40 -10.77 -7.27 -11.65
N LEU A 41 -10.70 -6.99 -10.36
CA LEU A 41 -11.48 -7.71 -9.35
C LEU A 41 -12.99 -7.38 -9.46
N CYS A 42 -13.34 -6.13 -9.70
CA CYS A 42 -14.71 -5.72 -9.95
C CYS A 42 -15.28 -6.33 -11.25
N GLU A 43 -14.47 -6.42 -12.32
CA GLU A 43 -14.83 -7.09 -13.57
C GLU A 43 -15.11 -8.59 -13.38
N GLN A 44 -14.47 -9.24 -12.40
CA GLN A 44 -14.74 -10.62 -12.00
C GLN A 44 -16.03 -10.78 -11.17
N GLY A 45 -16.76 -9.69 -10.91
CA GLY A 45 -18.02 -9.70 -10.16
C GLY A 45 -17.84 -9.62 -8.64
N ILE A 46 -16.67 -9.23 -8.15
CA ILE A 46 -16.46 -8.98 -6.72
C ILE A 46 -17.24 -7.73 -6.30
N ASN A 47 -17.94 -7.82 -5.18
CA ASN A 47 -18.68 -6.69 -4.63
C ASN A 47 -17.69 -5.55 -4.25
N PRO A 48 -17.84 -4.33 -4.84
CA PRO A 48 -16.96 -3.20 -4.54
C PRO A 48 -16.99 -2.78 -3.07
N GLU A 49 -18.12 -2.95 -2.38
CA GLU A 49 -18.23 -2.62 -0.94
C GLU A 49 -17.33 -3.54 -0.11
N ALA A 50 -17.38 -4.85 -0.37
CA ALA A 50 -16.54 -5.83 0.30
C ALA A 50 -15.06 -5.62 -0.01
N LEU A 51 -14.73 -5.32 -1.28
CA LEU A 51 -13.36 -5.01 -1.70
C LEU A 51 -12.81 -3.77 -0.95
N SER A 52 -13.63 -2.73 -0.80
CA SER A 52 -13.23 -1.52 -0.08
C SER A 52 -12.92 -1.79 1.40
N ALA A 53 -13.68 -2.68 2.05
CA ALA A 53 -13.45 -3.06 3.44
C ALA A 53 -12.11 -3.80 3.60
N VAL A 54 -11.83 -4.76 2.71
CA VAL A 54 -10.56 -5.50 2.70
C VAL A 54 -9.38 -4.56 2.49
N ILE A 55 -9.46 -3.63 1.53
CA ILE A 55 -8.39 -2.65 1.27
C ILE A 55 -8.11 -1.78 2.50
N LYS A 56 -9.17 -1.30 3.18
CA LYS A 56 -9.03 -0.49 4.40
C LYS A 56 -8.33 -1.26 5.52
N GLU A 57 -8.74 -2.51 5.75
CA GLU A 57 -8.12 -3.36 6.78
C GLU A 57 -6.65 -3.68 6.45
N LEU A 58 -6.34 -3.98 5.18
CA LEU A 58 -4.95 -4.21 4.75
C LEU A 58 -4.06 -2.98 4.96
N ARG A 59 -4.54 -1.78 4.65
CA ARG A 59 -3.79 -0.54 4.89
C ARG A 59 -3.53 -0.32 6.38
N LYS A 60 -4.55 -0.49 7.22
CA LYS A 60 -4.44 -0.37 8.68
C LYS A 60 -3.46 -1.38 9.27
N ALA A 61 -3.50 -2.64 8.82
CA ALA A 61 -2.54 -3.66 9.24
C ALA A 61 -1.11 -3.31 8.80
N SER A 62 -0.93 -2.80 7.58
CA SER A 62 0.39 -2.39 7.07
C SER A 62 1.01 -1.24 7.87
N GLU A 63 0.20 -0.28 8.31
CA GLU A 63 0.64 0.83 9.18
C GLU A 63 1.02 0.32 10.57
N SER A 64 0.24 -0.61 11.13
CA SER A 64 0.55 -1.24 12.42
C SER A 64 1.85 -2.05 12.37
N LEU A 65 2.15 -2.72 11.26
CA LEU A 65 3.40 -3.45 11.07
C LEU A 65 4.62 -2.51 10.96
N LYS A 66 4.49 -1.35 10.30
CA LYS A 66 5.58 -0.35 10.25
C LYS A 66 5.93 0.19 11.65
N VAL A 67 4.96 0.27 12.56
CA VAL A 67 5.19 0.68 13.95
C VAL A 67 5.96 -0.37 14.75
N HIS A 68 5.89 -1.65 14.37
CA HIS A 68 6.65 -2.73 15.02
C HIS A 68 8.11 -2.82 14.57
N GLN A 69 8.54 -2.02 13.60
CA GLN A 69 9.96 -1.85 13.31
C GLN A 69 10.52 -0.76 14.24
N PRO A 70 11.30 -1.11 15.27
CA PRO A 70 11.91 -0.11 16.12
C PRO A 70 12.84 0.77 15.28
N PRO A 71 12.87 2.10 15.52
CA PRO A 71 13.58 3.09 14.68
C PRO A 71 15.12 2.92 14.63
N TRP A 72 15.67 1.88 15.26
CA TRP A 72 17.10 1.69 15.48
C TRP A 72 17.76 0.68 14.51
N THR A 73 17.07 0.16 13.49
CA THR A 73 17.61 -0.98 12.70
C THR A 73 18.39 -0.64 11.44
N HIS A 74 18.66 0.63 11.14
CA HIS A 74 19.61 0.99 10.10
C HIS A 74 20.80 1.73 10.72
N GLU A 75 21.94 1.05 10.72
CA GLU A 75 23.30 1.61 10.90
C GLU A 75 23.65 2.17 12.29
N ASN A 76 23.67 1.33 13.33
CA ASN A 76 24.65 1.55 14.41
C ASN A 76 24.84 0.32 15.31
N THR A 77 25.97 -0.37 15.20
CA THR A 77 26.44 -1.36 16.19
C THR A 77 26.53 -0.77 17.60
N LEU A 78 26.65 0.56 17.72
CA LEU A 78 26.65 1.28 19.00
C LEU A 78 25.31 1.21 19.76
N TRP A 79 24.17 1.11 19.05
CA TRP A 79 22.86 0.94 19.73
C TRP A 79 22.73 -0.45 20.34
N GLY A 80 23.30 -1.49 19.72
CA GLY A 80 23.40 -2.82 20.30
C GLY A 80 24.22 -2.82 21.60
N ILE A 81 25.35 -2.10 21.63
CA ILE A 81 26.16 -1.90 22.84
C ILE A 81 25.40 -1.08 23.88
N TYR A 82 24.69 -0.01 23.49
CA TYR A 82 23.91 0.82 24.41
C TYR A 82 22.75 0.04 25.04
N VAL A 83 22.03 -0.78 24.28
CA VAL A 83 20.95 -1.63 24.80
C VAL A 83 21.51 -2.76 25.69
N LEU A 84 22.64 -3.38 25.31
CA LEU A 84 23.32 -4.37 26.15
C LEU A 84 23.84 -3.75 27.46
N ALA A 85 24.41 -2.54 27.39
CA ALA A 85 24.88 -1.79 28.55
C ALA A 85 23.72 -1.36 29.46
N LYS A 86 22.59 -0.91 28.89
CA LYS A 86 21.41 -0.52 29.66
C LYS A 86 20.72 -1.72 30.31
N ARG A 87 20.75 -2.89 29.66
CA ARG A 87 20.28 -4.16 30.22
C ARG A 87 21.16 -4.65 31.37
N HIS A 88 22.45 -4.29 31.38
CA HIS A 88 23.37 -4.58 32.49
C HIS A 88 23.13 -3.69 33.72
N GLN A 89 22.56 -2.49 33.56
CA GLN A 89 22.32 -1.56 34.65
C GLN A 89 20.95 -1.73 35.33
N GLN A 90 20.02 -2.48 34.72
CA GLN A 90 18.72 -2.83 35.34
C GLN A 90 18.73 -4.14 36.15
N ILE A 91 19.85 -4.87 36.22
CA ILE A 91 19.98 -6.11 37.04
C ILE A 91 20.52 -5.81 38.45
N CYS A 92 20.89 -4.56 38.74
CA CYS A 92 21.24 -4.12 40.09
C CYS A 92 20.07 -3.37 40.75
N PHE A 93 18.98 -4.08 41.03
CA PHE A 93 18.07 -3.78 42.15
C PHE A 93 17.36 -5.05 42.59
#